data_AF-A0A0L6JKE6-F1
#
_entry.id   AF-A0A0L6JKE6-F1
#
_cell.length_a   1.000
_cell.length_b   1.000
_cell.length_c   1.000
_cell.angle_alpha   90.00
_cell.angle_beta   90.00
_cell.angle_gamma   90.00
#
_symmetry.space_group_name_H-M   'P 1'
#
loop_
_entity.id
_entity.type
_entity.pdbx_description
1 polymer ?
#
loop_
_entity_poly.entity_id
_entity_poly.type
_entity_poly.pdbx_seq_one_letter_code
_entity_poly.pdbx_strand_id
1 'polypeptide(L)'
;MKFYGHGVIWDKENDEVLCKFVNGEFVTEDIVIIEKLKNLNYSCDEQDNQDNDKSSDDIKDEESNSNDNENKDINYSELSFQDLKKVAKEKGIKLERSMKQEDILEALTKVGE
;
A
#
# COMPACT_ATOMS: atom_id res chain seq x y z
N MET A 1 -3.12 8.69 -18.70
CA MET A 1 -2.59 7.91 -17.56
C MET A 1 -3.49 8.08 -16.35
N LYS A 2 -3.68 7.04 -15.53
CA LYS A 2 -4.59 7.06 -14.39
C LYS A 2 -3.83 6.83 -13.09
N PHE A 3 -4.06 7.70 -12.12
CA PHE A 3 -3.49 7.66 -10.78
C PHE A 3 -4.59 7.45 -9.75
N TYR A 4 -4.21 6.84 -8.64
CA TYR A 4 -5.09 6.56 -7.51
C TYR A 4 -4.58 7.29 -6.28
N GLY A 5 -5.48 7.93 -5.55
CA GLY A 5 -5.12 8.77 -4.41
C GLY A 5 -6.32 9.53 -3.85
N HIS A 6 -6.11 10.26 -2.77
CA HIS A 6 -7.17 11.01 -2.10
C HIS A 6 -6.74 12.47 -1.92
N GLY A 7 -7.69 13.40 -2.08
CA GLY A 7 -7.49 14.81 -1.78
C GLY A 7 -6.98 15.64 -2.96
N VAL A 8 -6.24 16.69 -2.64
CA VAL A 8 -5.70 17.68 -3.58
C VAL A 8 -4.19 17.68 -3.47
N ILE A 9 -3.49 17.52 -4.59
CA ILE A 9 -2.04 17.64 -4.69
C ILE A 9 -1.69 19.10 -4.95
N TRP A 10 -0.82 19.64 -4.11
CA TRP A 10 -0.32 21.00 -4.24
C TRP A 10 1.06 21.00 -4.87
N ASP A 11 1.25 21.83 -5.89
CA ASP A 11 2.55 22.07 -6.50
C ASP A 11 3.26 23.20 -5.77
N LYS A 12 4.33 22.86 -5.03
CA LYS A 12 5.10 23.85 -4.26
C LYS A 12 5.98 24.73 -5.17
N GLU A 13 6.37 24.24 -6.35
CA GLU A 13 7.26 24.99 -7.24
C GLU A 13 6.53 26.14 -7.95
N ASN A 14 5.27 25.91 -8.34
CA ASN A 14 4.44 26.89 -9.03
C ASN A 14 3.42 27.58 -8.10
N ASP A 15 3.38 27.19 -6.81
CA ASP A 15 2.44 27.70 -5.79
C ASP A 15 0.97 27.54 -6.21
N GLU A 16 0.65 26.45 -6.90
CA GLU A 16 -0.69 26.19 -7.45
C GLU A 16 -1.16 24.76 -7.17
N VAL A 17 -2.46 24.53 -7.34
CA VAL A 17 -3.03 23.18 -7.22
C VAL A 17 -2.62 22.36 -8.44
N LEU A 18 -1.82 21.30 -8.23
CA LEU A 18 -1.38 20.40 -9.30
C LEU A 18 -2.56 19.59 -9.84
N CYS A 19 -3.24 18.87 -8.95
CA CYS A 19 -4.36 18.03 -9.31
C CYS A 19 -5.27 17.71 -8.12
N LYS A 20 -6.49 17.27 -8.42
CA LYS A 20 -7.45 16.81 -7.43
C LYS A 20 -7.94 15.44 -7.83
N PHE A 21 -7.93 14.50 -6.88
CA PHE A 21 -8.54 13.20 -7.07
C PHE A 21 -10.06 13.31 -6.96
N VAL A 22 -10.77 12.71 -7.91
CA VAL A 22 -12.22 12.62 -7.95
C VAL A 22 -12.60 11.16 -7.73
N ASN A 23 -13.30 10.85 -6.65
CA ASN A 23 -13.63 9.47 -6.23
C ASN A 23 -12.41 8.54 -6.06
N GLY A 24 -11.27 9.09 -5.65
CA GLY A 24 -10.05 8.29 -5.48
C GLY A 24 -9.20 8.20 -6.74
N GLU A 25 -9.63 8.81 -7.85
CA GLU A 25 -9.05 8.63 -9.18
C GLU A 25 -8.66 9.98 -9.79
N PHE A 26 -7.54 10.00 -10.48
CA PHE A 26 -7.09 11.16 -11.25
C PHE A 26 -6.57 10.71 -12.61
N VAL A 27 -7.22 11.18 -13.67
CA VAL A 27 -6.83 10.87 -15.05
C VAL A 27 -6.22 12.12 -15.66
N THR A 28 -4.99 12.00 -16.14
CA THR A 28 -4.28 13.08 -16.82
C THR A 28 -3.48 12.53 -17.99
N GLU A 29 -3.26 13.38 -18.99
CA GLU A 29 -2.37 13.13 -20.12
C GLU A 29 -1.14 14.05 -20.06
N ASP A 30 -1.06 14.93 -19.07
CA ASP A 30 0.03 15.87 -18.88
C ASP A 30 1.27 15.15 -18.36
N ILE A 31 2.27 15.01 -19.23
CA ILE A 31 3.53 14.32 -18.95
C ILE A 31 4.22 14.88 -17.69
N VAL A 32 4.18 16.20 -17.51
CA VAL A 32 4.78 16.87 -16.33
C VAL A 32 4.09 16.43 -15.03
N ILE A 33 2.77 16.34 -15.02
CA ILE A 33 2.00 15.90 -13.86
C ILE A 33 2.25 14.40 -13.62
N ILE A 34 2.29 13.60 -14.70
CA ILE A 34 2.59 12.17 -14.64
C ILE A 34 3.96 11.92 -14.01
N GLU A 35 5.02 12.61 -14.44
CA GLU A 35 6.37 12.47 -13.88
C GLU A 35 6.42 12.92 -12.43
N LYS A 36 5.77 14.03 -12.06
CA LYS A 36 5.68 14.48 -10.66
C LYS A 36 5.02 13.44 -9.77
N LEU A 37 3.89 12.89 -10.20
CA LEU A 37 3.16 11.86 -9.47
C LEU A 37 3.96 10.55 -9.37
N LYS A 38 4.69 10.16 -10.43
CA LYS A 38 5.62 9.01 -10.40
C LYS A 38 6.78 9.25 -9.42
N ASN A 39 7.40 10.43 -9.42
CA ASN A 39 8.47 10.78 -8.47
C ASN A 39 7.97 10.83 -7.02
N LEU A 40 6.71 11.20 -6.81
CA LEU A 40 6.03 11.15 -5.50
C LEU A 40 5.53 9.75 -5.14
N ASN A 41 5.81 8.74 -5.96
CA ASN A 41 5.45 7.33 -5.76
C ASN A 41 3.92 7.08 -5.65
N TYR A 42 3.11 7.87 -6.38
CA TYR A 42 1.66 7.61 -6.47
C TYR A 42 1.37 6.37 -7.31
N SER A 43 0.43 5.55 -6.83
CA SER A 43 -0.05 4.37 -7.57
C SER A 43 -0.72 4.80 -8.87
N CYS A 44 -0.28 4.24 -10.00
CA CYS A 44 -0.89 4.43 -11.30
C CYS A 44 -1.24 3.09 -11.95
N ASP A 45 -2.21 3.10 -12.86
CA ASP A 45 -2.74 1.91 -13.52
C ASP A 45 -1.78 1.29 -14.57
N GLU A 46 -0.63 1.92 -14.81
CA GLU A 46 0.37 1.43 -15.75
C GLU A 46 1.16 0.29 -15.09
N GLN A 47 0.89 -0.93 -15.54
CA GLN A 47 1.56 -2.15 -15.09
C GLN A 47 3.08 -2.00 -15.06
N ASP A 48 3.59 -2.13 -13.83
CA ASP A 48 4.93 -2.49 -13.37
C ASP A 48 6.07 -2.52 -14.40
N ASN A 49 7.04 -1.64 -14.19
CA ASN A 49 8.44 -2.05 -14.24
C ASN A 49 9.19 -1.26 -13.15
N GLN A 50 9.31 -1.90 -11.99
CA GLN A 50 10.53 -1.98 -11.18
C GLN A 50 11.55 -0.83 -11.36
N ASP A 51 11.73 -0.01 -10.31
CA ASP A 51 13.01 0.08 -9.59
C ASP A 51 12.95 1.08 -8.41
N ASN A 52 13.18 0.52 -7.22
CA ASN A 52 14.01 1.04 -6.12
C ASN A 52 13.78 2.43 -5.46
N ASP A 53 13.50 2.31 -4.15
CA ASP A 53 14.19 2.97 -3.03
C ASP A 53 13.55 4.22 -2.39
N LYS A 54 13.19 4.01 -1.11
CA LYS A 54 13.23 4.94 0.02
C LYS A 54 12.23 6.11 0.10
N SER A 55 11.31 5.92 1.04
CA SER A 55 11.35 6.57 2.37
C SER A 55 10.22 7.55 2.72
N SER A 56 9.47 7.11 3.73
CA SER A 56 8.97 7.85 4.90
C SER A 56 7.66 8.66 4.84
N ASP A 57 6.82 8.26 5.80
CA ASP A 57 5.94 9.02 6.68
C ASP A 57 4.53 9.45 6.22
N ASP A 58 3.57 8.69 6.77
CA ASP A 58 2.47 9.14 7.63
C ASP A 58 1.00 9.11 7.14
N ILE A 59 0.39 7.92 7.37
CA ILE A 59 -0.87 7.57 8.07
C ILE A 59 -2.20 8.32 7.76
N LYS A 60 -3.24 7.54 7.36
CA LYS A 60 -4.51 7.20 8.08
C LYS A 60 -5.53 6.60 7.09
N ASP A 61 -5.90 5.31 7.24
CA ASP A 61 -7.15 4.80 7.86
C ASP A 61 -8.41 5.44 7.24
N GLU A 62 -9.40 4.74 6.69
CA GLU A 62 -10.13 3.56 7.18
C GLU A 62 -11.01 3.00 6.03
N GLU A 63 -10.95 1.68 5.80
CA GLU A 63 -12.03 0.67 5.92
C GLU A 63 -12.83 0.20 4.68
N SER A 64 -12.75 -1.13 4.50
CA SER A 64 -13.82 -2.11 4.17
C SER A 64 -14.47 -2.05 2.77
N ASN A 65 -14.75 -3.14 2.04
CA ASN A 65 -14.87 -4.59 2.28
C ASN A 65 -14.87 -5.24 0.86
N SER A 66 -14.47 -6.47 0.55
CA SER A 66 -15.11 -7.73 0.95
C SER A 66 -14.49 -8.90 0.15
N ASN A 67 -14.41 -10.07 0.79
CA ASN A 67 -14.43 -11.44 0.24
C ASN A 67 -13.22 -11.84 -0.65
N ASP A 68 -12.76 -13.09 -0.69
CA ASP A 68 -13.33 -14.36 -0.28
C ASP A 68 -12.17 -15.33 0.04
N ASN A 69 -12.51 -16.26 0.91
CA ASN A 69 -11.74 -17.39 1.40
C ASN A 69 -11.19 -18.29 0.27
N GLU A 70 -9.87 -18.39 0.09
CA GLU A 70 -9.27 -19.61 -0.46
C GLU A 70 -7.96 -19.96 0.25
N ASN A 71 -7.95 -21.21 0.70
CA ASN A 71 -6.85 -21.95 1.32
C ASN A 71 -5.69 -22.05 0.31
N LYS A 72 -4.86 -21.01 0.26
CA LYS A 72 -3.60 -21.02 -0.48
C LYS A 72 -2.50 -21.30 0.53
N ASP A 73 -1.59 -22.20 0.21
CA ASP A 73 -0.28 -22.30 0.85
C ASP A 73 0.40 -20.93 0.76
N ILE A 74 0.11 -20.06 1.72
CA ILE A 74 0.68 -18.74 1.82
C ILE A 74 2.11 -18.99 2.29
N ASN A 75 3.07 -18.86 1.39
CA ASN A 75 4.49 -18.84 1.74
C ASN A 75 4.79 -17.58 2.53
N TYR A 76 4.54 -17.64 3.84
CA TYR A 76 4.74 -16.53 4.77
C TYR A 76 6.17 -15.96 4.68
N SER A 77 7.17 -16.76 4.32
CA SER A 77 8.56 -16.30 4.13
C SER A 77 8.76 -15.32 2.98
N GLU A 78 7.87 -15.30 1.99
CA GLU A 78 7.91 -14.36 0.85
C GLU A 78 6.99 -13.14 1.08
N LEU A 79 6.15 -13.17 2.13
CA LEU A 79 5.27 -12.05 2.46
C LEU A 79 6.05 -10.96 3.21
N SER A 80 5.72 -9.71 2.91
CA SER A 80 6.24 -8.55 3.63
C SER A 80 5.74 -8.54 5.07
N PHE A 81 6.51 -7.93 5.99
CA PHE A 81 6.14 -7.77 7.39
C PHE A 81 4.72 -7.18 7.59
N GLN A 82 4.32 -6.26 6.69
CA GLN A 82 2.98 -5.68 6.73
C GLN A 82 1.89 -6.70 6.37
N ASP A 83 2.13 -7.56 5.40
CA ASP A 83 1.18 -8.61 5.00
C ASP A 83 1.13 -9.72 6.04
N LEU A 84 2.27 -10.10 6.63
CA LEU A 84 2.31 -11.00 7.78
C LEU A 84 1.47 -10.48 8.94
N LYS A 85 1.57 -9.18 9.23
CA LYS A 85 0.76 -8.52 10.27
C LYS A 85 -0.73 -8.53 9.93
N LYS A 86 -1.10 -8.31 8.67
CA LYS A 86 -2.50 -8.39 8.23
C LYS A 86 -3.06 -9.80 8.39
N VAL A 87 -2.35 -10.81 7.87
CA VAL A 87 -2.78 -12.20 7.95
C VAL A 87 -2.84 -12.67 9.40
N ALA A 88 -1.88 -12.26 10.24
CA ALA A 88 -1.91 -12.57 11.67
C ALA A 88 -3.12 -11.94 12.36
N LYS A 89 -3.44 -10.68 12.07
CA LYS A 89 -4.65 -10.02 12.61
C LYS A 89 -5.93 -10.71 12.12
N GLU A 90 -5.96 -11.13 10.86
CA GLU A 90 -7.09 -11.84 10.25
C GLU A 90 -7.28 -13.23 10.88
N LYS A 91 -6.19 -13.94 11.19
CA LYS A 91 -6.20 -15.19 11.95
C LYS A 91 -6.44 -15.01 13.46
N GLY A 92 -6.66 -13.77 13.92
CA GLY A 92 -6.92 -13.47 15.34
C GLY A 92 -5.67 -13.51 16.23
N ILE A 93 -4.47 -13.50 15.65
CA ILE A 93 -3.20 -13.47 16.38
C ILE A 93 -2.97 -12.06 16.92
N LYS A 94 -2.70 -11.98 18.22
CA LYS A 94 -2.47 -10.73 18.92
C LYS A 94 -1.03 -10.27 18.69
N LEU A 95 -0.87 -9.29 17.80
CA LEU A 95 0.42 -8.71 17.46
C LEU A 95 0.85 -7.67 18.50
N GLU A 96 1.99 -7.90 19.16
CA GLU A 96 2.62 -6.87 19.99
C GLU A 96 3.54 -5.95 19.17
N ARG A 97 3.71 -4.70 19.62
CA ARG A 97 4.57 -3.70 18.97
C ARG A 97 6.04 -4.16 18.85
N SER A 98 6.46 -5.06 19.74
CA SER A 98 7.81 -5.59 19.81
C SER A 98 8.00 -6.90 19.03
N MET A 99 6.94 -7.46 18.45
CA MET A 99 7.03 -8.69 17.66
C MET A 99 7.81 -8.44 16.37
N LYS A 100 8.80 -9.30 16.12
CA LYS A 100 9.60 -9.29 14.89
C LYS A 100 8.91 -10.16 13.84
N GLN A 101 9.35 -10.02 12.58
CA GLN A 101 8.82 -10.81 11.46
C GLN A 101 8.79 -12.30 11.78
N GLU A 102 9.86 -12.81 12.37
CA GLU A 102 10.04 -14.21 12.79
C GLU A 102 8.99 -14.65 13.81
N ASP A 103 8.64 -13.78 14.76
CA ASP A 103 7.66 -14.06 15.82
C ASP A 103 6.23 -14.16 15.26
N ILE A 104 5.93 -13.30 14.28
CA ILE A 104 4.65 -13.31 13.56
C ILE A 104 4.53 -14.54 12.67
N LEU A 105 5.61 -14.88 11.94
CA LEU A 105 5.75 -16.08 11.13
C LEU A 105 5.52 -17.35 11.96
N GLU A 106 6.15 -17.43 13.13
CA GLU A 106 6.00 -18.54 14.05
C GLU A 106 4.56 -18.66 14.53
N ALA A 107 3.95 -17.55 14.96
CA ALA A 107 2.55 -17.54 15.40
C ALA A 107 1.57 -17.97 14.29
N LEU A 108 1.82 -17.54 13.05
CA LEU A 108 1.03 -17.90 11.88
C LEU A 108 1.11 -19.38 11.54
N THR A 109 2.32 -19.94 11.60
CA THR A 109 2.57 -21.37 11.36
C THR A 109 1.87 -22.22 12.42
N LYS A 110 1.94 -21.79 13.69
CA LYS A 110 1.35 -22.48 14.84
C LYS A 110 -0.18 -22.54 14.85
N VAL A 111 -0.84 -21.62 14.16
CA VAL A 111 -2.32 -21.60 14.03
C VAL A 111 -2.83 -22.59 12.97
N GLY A 112 -1.95 -23.08 12.08
CA GLY A 112 -2.29 -24.04 11.03
C GLY A 112 -2.08 -25.52 11.38
N GLU A 113 -1.50 -25.82 12.54
CA GLU A 113 -1.31 -27.19 13.08
C GLU A 113 -2.51 -27.70 13.89
#